data_AF-A0A7C7QR54-F1
#
_entry.id   AF-A0A7C7QR54-F1
#
_cell.length_a   1.000
_cell.length_b   1.000
_cell.length_c   1.000
_cell.angle_alpha   90.00
_cell.angle_beta   90.00
_cell.angle_gamma   90.00
#
_symmetry.space_group_name_H-M   'P 1'
#
loop_
_entity.id
_entity.type
_entity.pdbx_description
1 polymer ?
#
loop_
_entity_poly.entity_id
_entity_poly.type
_entity_poly.pdbx_seq_one_letter_code
_entity_poly.pdbx_strand_id
1 'polypeptide(L)'
;MSRAKVWVSVLTVLILIALSGASVWAAPNEEDPPEEESALISGVIEDIVIEADEDTGTTTVLVTLLVDETTGETRTVRLSLETALALGLVVEDADGNLTINEEMIEQTVEINPDDVIEDDGEGFLHPVASALAEFFADTLGLDYDEIMGYHEDGMGFGVIAQACWMSYMLGDEVTASDILEAKKSGDFSSIELPDGETATNWGQFKKAALSNDKAQKNLGAIMSGRAGMDQEQQQETAATANQGQGKGKKGKGTSGEGSGPPAGSPGKGKDKGNDSGPPAEPPGKGKDKGESGGKPDTPPGQDKGGGSSKGGSKGKGK
;
A
#
# COMPACT_ATOMS: atom_id res chain seq x y z
N MET A 1 17.27 31.31 33.74
CA MET A 1 16.46 30.26 34.41
C MET A 1 17.31 29.67 35.53
N SER A 2 16.86 29.68 36.80
CA SER A 2 17.75 29.29 37.91
C SER A 2 18.03 27.78 37.88
N ARG A 3 19.27 27.38 38.19
CA ARG A 3 19.70 25.97 38.19
C ARG A 3 18.79 25.09 39.07
N ALA A 4 18.18 25.66 40.11
CA ALA A 4 17.20 24.98 40.96
C ALA A 4 15.92 24.56 40.22
N LYS A 5 15.43 25.34 39.23
CA LYS A 5 14.23 25.00 38.46
C LYS A 5 14.45 23.84 37.49
N VAL A 6 15.67 23.71 36.97
CA VAL A 6 16.04 22.59 36.07
C VAL A 6 16.10 21.29 36.87
N TRP A 7 16.70 21.30 38.06
CA TRP A 7 16.78 20.11 38.91
C TRP A 7 15.42 19.63 39.40
N VAL A 8 14.50 20.55 39.74
CA VAL A 8 13.14 20.17 40.16
C VAL A 8 12.38 19.54 38.99
N SER A 9 12.50 20.05 37.76
CA SER A 9 11.83 19.46 36.59
C SER A 9 12.33 18.06 36.26
N VAL A 10 13.64 17.80 36.37
CA VAL A 10 14.21 16.47 36.10
C VAL A 10 13.80 15.47 37.17
N LEU A 11 13.75 15.89 38.44
CA LEU A 11 13.31 15.02 39.54
C LEU A 11 11.84 14.60 39.39
N THR A 12 10.96 15.50 38.94
CA THR A 12 9.53 15.17 38.75
C THR A 12 9.30 14.17 37.61
N VAL A 13 10.07 14.25 36.53
CA VAL A 13 9.98 13.29 35.41
C VAL A 13 10.48 11.91 35.84
N LEU A 14 11.55 11.84 36.64
CA LEU A 14 12.08 10.57 37.16
C LEU A 14 11.11 9.86 38.12
N ILE A 15 10.36 10.62 38.92
CA ILE A 15 9.30 10.07 39.79
C ILE A 15 8.12 9.55 38.96
N LEU A 16 7.76 10.22 37.87
CA LEU A 16 6.68 9.76 36.97
C LEU A 16 7.04 8.46 36.23
N ILE A 17 8.32 8.24 35.90
CA ILE A 17 8.79 7.00 35.26
C ILE A 17 8.82 5.83 36.25
N ALA A 18 9.08 6.09 37.54
CA ALA A 18 9.09 5.04 38.57
C ALA A 18 7.68 4.54 38.95
N LEU A 19 6.61 5.29 38.61
CA LEU A 19 5.23 4.95 38.94
C LEU A 19 4.49 4.11 37.87
N SER A 20 5.10 3.88 36.70
CA SER A 20 4.51 3.05 35.62
C SER A 20 4.94 1.57 35.64
N GLY A 21 5.59 1.10 36.70
CA GLY A 21 6.27 -0.21 36.75
C GLY A 21 5.58 -1.32 37.56
N ALA A 22 4.25 -1.39 37.61
CA ALA A 22 3.56 -2.51 38.27
C ALA A 22 2.34 -2.99 37.48
N SER A 23 2.56 -3.37 36.21
CA SER A 23 1.69 -4.36 35.58
C SER A 23 2.04 -5.70 36.23
N VAL A 24 1.24 -6.12 37.21
CA VAL A 24 1.23 -7.50 37.67
C VAL A 24 0.79 -8.33 36.47
N TRP A 25 1.74 -8.96 35.79
CA TRP A 25 1.47 -10.11 34.94
C TRP A 25 1.00 -11.20 35.90
N ALA A 26 -0.31 -11.27 36.11
CA ALA A 26 -0.91 -12.53 36.49
C ALA A 26 -0.51 -13.49 35.38
N ALA A 27 0.22 -14.55 35.74
CA ALA A 27 0.45 -15.66 34.83
C ALA A 27 -0.92 -16.04 34.26
N PRO A 28 -1.08 -16.10 32.92
CA PRO A 28 -2.32 -16.60 32.35
C PRO A 28 -2.53 -17.97 32.98
N ASN A 29 -3.64 -18.15 33.68
CA ASN A 29 -4.09 -19.49 33.99
C ASN A 29 -4.08 -20.24 32.66
N GLU A 30 -3.60 -21.47 32.68
CA GLU A 30 -3.95 -22.49 31.69
C GLU A 30 -5.46 -22.75 31.83
N GLU A 31 -6.28 -21.74 31.55
CA GLU A 31 -7.63 -21.94 31.07
C GLU A 31 -7.42 -22.57 29.70
N ASP A 32 -7.90 -23.81 29.55
CA ASP A 32 -7.99 -24.47 28.26
C ASP A 32 -8.44 -23.43 27.23
N PRO A 33 -7.76 -23.33 26.07
CA PRO A 33 -8.14 -22.35 25.05
C PRO A 33 -9.65 -22.50 24.86
N PRO A 34 -10.43 -21.40 24.94
CA PRO A 34 -11.85 -21.49 24.67
C PRO A 34 -11.95 -22.22 23.34
N GLU A 35 -12.63 -23.36 23.32
CA GLU A 35 -13.01 -23.99 22.07
C GLU A 35 -13.75 -22.90 21.32
N GLU A 36 -13.09 -22.31 20.32
CA GLU A 36 -13.68 -21.28 19.49
C GLU A 36 -14.77 -22.02 18.71
N GLU A 37 -15.97 -22.07 19.29
CA GLU A 37 -17.16 -22.50 18.59
C GLU A 37 -17.30 -21.53 17.43
N SER A 38 -16.81 -21.97 16.27
CA SER A 38 -16.87 -21.24 15.02
C SER A 38 -18.34 -20.87 14.81
N ALA A 39 -18.66 -19.59 15.00
CA ALA A 39 -20.04 -19.14 14.97
C ALA A 39 -20.65 -19.49 13.61
N LEU A 40 -21.79 -20.17 13.61
CA LEU A 40 -22.51 -20.54 12.39
C LEU A 40 -22.74 -19.29 11.53
N ILE A 41 -22.48 -19.42 10.24
CA ILE A 41 -22.78 -18.38 9.26
C ILE A 41 -24.27 -18.47 8.96
N SER A 42 -25.05 -17.50 9.43
CA SER A 42 -26.49 -17.43 9.17
C SER A 42 -26.81 -16.29 8.20
N GLY A 43 -27.70 -16.54 7.25
CA GLY A 43 -28.16 -15.53 6.30
C GLY A 43 -29.33 -16.03 5.46
N VAL A 44 -29.99 -15.10 4.75
CA VAL A 44 -31.04 -15.42 3.78
C VAL A 44 -30.41 -15.67 2.42
N ILE A 45 -30.76 -16.79 1.77
CA ILE A 45 -30.20 -17.13 0.46
C ILE A 45 -30.77 -16.21 -0.61
N GLU A 46 -29.90 -15.46 -1.31
CA GLU A 46 -30.28 -14.62 -2.45
C GLU A 46 -30.05 -15.32 -3.80
N ASP A 47 -28.95 -16.05 -3.93
CA ASP A 47 -28.55 -16.71 -5.18
C ASP A 47 -27.78 -18.01 -4.91
N ILE A 48 -27.90 -18.96 -5.84
CA ILE A 48 -27.20 -20.25 -5.81
C ILE A 48 -26.67 -20.50 -7.22
N VAL A 49 -25.36 -20.72 -7.35
CA VAL A 49 -24.70 -21.02 -8.62
C VAL A 49 -23.91 -22.32 -8.49
N ILE A 50 -24.08 -23.24 -9.45
CA ILE A 50 -23.29 -24.47 -9.53
C ILE A 50 -22.12 -24.22 -10.47
N GLU A 51 -20.89 -24.35 -9.95
CA GLU A 51 -19.66 -24.25 -10.73
C GLU A 51 -19.03 -25.63 -10.86
N ALA A 52 -18.67 -26.00 -12.10
CA ALA A 52 -17.88 -27.19 -12.38
C ALA A 52 -16.51 -26.74 -12.88
N ASP A 53 -15.47 -27.09 -12.11
CA ASP A 53 -14.09 -26.90 -12.51
C ASP A 53 -13.74 -27.95 -13.57
N GLU A 54 -13.43 -27.50 -14.80
CA GLU A 54 -13.11 -28.38 -15.92
C GLU A 54 -11.75 -29.09 -15.75
N ASP A 55 -10.82 -28.50 -15.00
CA ASP A 55 -9.47 -29.01 -14.80
C ASP A 55 -9.44 -30.09 -13.72
N THR A 56 -10.13 -29.85 -12.60
CA THR A 56 -10.18 -30.81 -11.49
C THR A 56 -11.36 -31.78 -11.58
N GLY A 57 -12.40 -31.44 -12.34
CA GLY A 57 -13.67 -32.15 -12.38
C GLY A 57 -14.49 -31.98 -11.09
N THR A 58 -14.10 -31.06 -10.21
CA THR A 58 -14.78 -30.80 -8.94
C THR A 58 -15.97 -29.89 -9.18
N THR A 59 -17.15 -30.28 -8.69
CA THR A 59 -18.33 -29.42 -8.67
C THR A 59 -18.43 -28.75 -7.31
N THR A 60 -18.52 -27.42 -7.31
CA THR A 60 -18.74 -26.60 -6.12
C THR A 60 -20.02 -25.78 -6.28
N VAL A 61 -20.56 -25.30 -5.17
CA VAL A 61 -21.80 -24.51 -5.16
C VAL A 61 -21.52 -23.19 -4.47
N LEU A 62 -21.69 -22.09 -5.19
CA LEU A 62 -21.59 -20.74 -4.65
C LEU A 62 -22.96 -20.31 -4.16
N VAL A 63 -23.02 -19.84 -2.92
CA VAL A 63 -24.24 -19.39 -2.28
C VAL A 63 -24.03 -17.95 -1.83
N THR A 64 -24.83 -17.03 -2.36
CA THR A 64 -24.84 -15.64 -1.89
C THR A 64 -25.89 -15.49 -0.81
N LEU A 65 -25.44 -15.10 0.38
CA LEU A 65 -26.24 -14.91 1.58
C LEU A 65 -26.38 -13.43 1.89
N LEU A 66 -27.58 -12.96 2.18
CA LEU A 66 -27.83 -11.71 2.86
C LEU A 66 -27.62 -11.91 4.37
N VAL A 67 -26.51 -11.41 4.90
CA VAL A 67 -26.10 -11.62 6.31
C VAL A 67 -26.78 -10.61 7.24
N ASP A 68 -27.02 -9.39 6.75
CA ASP A 68 -27.71 -8.35 7.51
C ASP A 68 -28.73 -7.62 6.61
N GLU A 69 -30.01 -7.85 6.89
CA GLU A 69 -31.14 -7.23 6.19
C GLU A 69 -31.18 -5.70 6.30
N THR A 70 -30.56 -5.13 7.34
CA THR A 70 -30.57 -3.69 7.60
C THR A 70 -29.51 -2.98 6.78
N THR A 71 -28.33 -3.57 6.66
CA THR A 71 -27.21 -3.00 5.89
C THR A 71 -27.26 -3.39 4.42
N GLY A 72 -27.94 -4.48 4.08
CA GLY A 72 -27.86 -5.07 2.75
C GLY A 72 -26.53 -5.78 2.52
N GLU A 73 -25.82 -6.19 3.58
CA GLU A 73 -24.53 -6.86 3.47
C GLU A 73 -24.72 -8.29 2.99
N THR A 74 -24.08 -8.61 1.86
CA THR A 74 -24.10 -9.93 1.27
C THR A 74 -22.74 -10.60 1.39
N ARG A 75 -22.75 -11.93 1.57
CA ARG A 75 -21.56 -12.77 1.64
C ARG A 75 -21.74 -13.96 0.72
N THR A 76 -20.80 -14.17 -0.18
CA THR A 76 -20.76 -15.38 -1.01
C THR A 76 -19.90 -16.43 -0.32
N VAL A 77 -20.41 -17.64 -0.18
CA VAL A 77 -19.68 -18.80 0.35
C VAL A 77 -19.63 -19.89 -0.72
N ARG A 78 -18.49 -20.56 -0.85
CA ARG A 78 -18.32 -21.72 -1.72
C ARG A 78 -18.44 -22.98 -0.87
N LEU A 79 -19.30 -23.89 -1.30
CA LEU A 79 -19.58 -25.15 -0.61
C LEU A 79 -19.20 -26.33 -1.49
N SER A 80 -18.84 -27.43 -0.84
CA SER A 80 -18.73 -28.72 -1.53
C SER A 80 -20.12 -29.15 -2.03
N LEU A 81 -20.16 -29.94 -3.12
CA LEU A 81 -21.41 -30.51 -3.60
C LEU A 81 -22.11 -31.37 -2.52
N GLU A 82 -21.34 -32.13 -1.74
CA GLU A 82 -21.88 -32.98 -0.66
C GLU A 82 -22.57 -32.14 0.42
N THR A 83 -21.93 -31.06 0.86
CA THR A 83 -22.51 -30.10 1.81
C THR A 83 -23.76 -29.45 1.24
N ALA A 84 -23.73 -29.02 -0.03
CA ALA A 84 -24.88 -28.36 -0.66
C ALA A 84 -26.09 -29.30 -0.80
N LEU A 85 -25.87 -30.58 -1.13
CA LEU A 85 -26.92 -31.61 -1.15
C LEU A 85 -27.47 -31.88 0.26
N ALA A 86 -26.60 -31.95 1.28
CA ALA A 86 -26.99 -32.18 2.66
C ALA A 86 -27.85 -31.02 3.23
N LEU A 87 -27.55 -29.79 2.82
CA LEU A 87 -28.34 -28.59 3.15
C LEU A 87 -29.60 -28.44 2.29
N GLY A 88 -29.77 -29.28 1.25
CA GLY A 88 -30.91 -29.21 0.34
C GLY A 88 -30.88 -28.04 -0.64
N LEU A 89 -29.73 -27.41 -0.85
CA LEU A 89 -29.53 -26.27 -1.76
C LEU A 89 -29.54 -26.71 -3.23
N VAL A 90 -29.13 -27.95 -3.47
CA VAL A 90 -29.10 -28.60 -4.79
C VAL A 90 -29.87 -29.92 -4.69
N VAL A 91 -30.53 -30.31 -5.78
CA VAL A 91 -31.20 -31.61 -5.93
C VAL A 91 -30.57 -32.34 -7.11
N GLU A 92 -30.22 -33.61 -6.88
CA GLU A 92 -29.77 -34.53 -7.93
C GLU A 92 -30.98 -35.31 -8.46
N ASP A 93 -31.18 -35.29 -9.78
CA ASP A 93 -32.24 -36.06 -10.42
C ASP A 93 -31.88 -37.56 -10.57
N ALA A 94 -32.79 -38.37 -11.10
CA ALA A 94 -32.56 -39.80 -11.29
C ALA A 94 -31.47 -40.13 -12.33
N ASP A 95 -31.11 -39.16 -13.17
CA ASP A 95 -30.08 -39.27 -14.20
C ASP A 95 -28.72 -38.74 -13.72
N GLY A 96 -28.65 -38.23 -12.48
CA GLY A 96 -27.44 -37.65 -11.88
C GLY A 96 -27.19 -36.19 -12.26
N ASN A 97 -28.18 -35.49 -12.84
CA ASN A 97 -28.04 -34.06 -13.13
C ASN A 97 -28.35 -33.25 -11.88
N LEU A 98 -27.51 -32.25 -11.62
CA LEU A 98 -27.67 -31.33 -10.52
C LEU A 98 -28.56 -30.16 -10.94
N THR A 99 -29.57 -29.87 -10.12
CA THR A 99 -30.48 -28.74 -10.30
C THR A 99 -30.57 -27.93 -9.02
N ILE A 100 -30.62 -26.60 -9.14
CA ILE A 100 -30.75 -25.71 -7.99
C ILE A 100 -32.12 -25.90 -7.34
N ASN A 101 -32.17 -25.99 -6.02
CA ASN A 101 -33.43 -26.01 -5.29
C ASN A 101 -33.97 -24.58 -5.12
N GLU A 102 -34.76 -24.10 -6.07
CA GLU A 102 -35.34 -22.74 -6.04
C GLU A 102 -36.21 -22.49 -4.79
N GLU A 103 -36.72 -23.54 -4.12
CA GLU A 103 -37.49 -23.41 -2.89
C GLU A 103 -36.65 -22.92 -1.69
N MET A 104 -35.33 -23.04 -1.79
CA MET A 104 -34.39 -22.56 -0.76
C MET A 104 -34.03 -21.07 -0.93
N ILE A 105 -34.30 -20.47 -2.08
CA ILE A 105 -34.09 -19.04 -2.28
C ILE A 105 -35.08 -18.28 -1.37
N GLU A 106 -34.61 -17.18 -0.76
CA GLU A 106 -35.32 -16.41 0.28
C GLU A 106 -35.51 -17.15 1.62
N GLN A 107 -34.93 -18.35 1.80
CA GLN A 107 -34.92 -19.04 3.09
C GLN A 107 -33.66 -18.70 3.90
N THR A 108 -33.80 -18.69 5.22
CA THR A 108 -32.65 -18.61 6.14
C THR A 108 -31.94 -19.96 6.19
N VAL A 109 -30.62 -19.94 6.02
CA VAL A 109 -29.76 -21.11 6.16
C VAL A 109 -28.68 -20.85 7.22
N GLU A 110 -28.28 -21.90 7.91
CA GLU A 110 -27.13 -21.91 8.82
C GLU A 110 -26.06 -22.81 8.23
N ILE A 111 -24.86 -22.26 8.01
CA ILE A 111 -23.73 -22.95 7.40
C ILE A 111 -22.62 -23.03 8.43
N ASN A 112 -22.08 -24.24 8.63
CA ASN A 112 -20.88 -24.41 9.44
C ASN A 112 -19.69 -23.81 8.67
N PRO A 113 -18.94 -22.85 9.26
CA PRO A 113 -17.74 -22.32 8.61
C PRO A 113 -16.72 -23.40 8.23
N ASP A 114 -16.66 -24.53 8.94
CA ASP A 114 -15.77 -25.65 8.59
C ASP A 114 -16.15 -26.34 7.26
N ASP A 115 -17.41 -26.20 6.82
CA ASP A 115 -17.91 -26.74 5.55
C ASP A 115 -17.74 -25.76 4.38
N VAL A 116 -17.33 -24.51 4.67
CA VAL A 116 -17.03 -23.52 3.64
C VAL A 116 -15.67 -23.87 3.05
N ILE A 117 -15.65 -24.16 1.76
CA ILE A 117 -14.41 -24.23 1.01
C ILE A 117 -13.92 -22.78 0.97
N GLU A 118 -12.86 -22.50 1.74
CA GLU A 118 -12.12 -21.26 1.56
C GLU A 118 -11.79 -21.17 0.08
N ASP A 119 -12.37 -20.18 -0.59
CA ASP A 119 -12.00 -19.84 -1.95
C ASP A 119 -10.51 -19.53 -1.87
N ASP A 120 -9.70 -20.48 -2.31
CA ASP A 120 -8.24 -20.53 -2.22
C ASP A 120 -7.58 -19.46 -3.11
N GLY A 121 -8.34 -18.43 -3.45
CA GLY A 121 -7.78 -17.19 -3.91
C GLY A 121 -7.55 -17.19 -5.41
N GLU A 122 -8.57 -17.52 -6.21
CA GLU A 122 -8.86 -16.61 -7.32
C GLU A 122 -9.47 -15.28 -6.82
N GLY A 123 -9.58 -15.13 -5.50
CA GLY A 123 -9.68 -13.88 -4.77
C GLY A 123 -8.74 -12.84 -5.37
N PHE A 124 -9.34 -11.94 -6.15
CA PHE A 124 -8.76 -10.81 -6.88
C PHE A 124 -7.30 -10.55 -6.52
N LEU A 125 -6.38 -11.34 -7.10
CA LEU A 125 -4.96 -11.22 -6.81
C LEU A 125 -4.58 -9.77 -7.04
N HIS A 126 -3.92 -9.15 -6.06
CA HIS A 126 -3.59 -7.75 -6.20
C HIS A 126 -2.72 -7.61 -7.47
N PRO A 127 -3.15 -6.85 -8.50
CA PRO A 127 -2.56 -6.97 -9.83
C PRO A 127 -1.08 -6.60 -9.84
N VAL A 128 -0.67 -5.71 -8.93
CA VAL A 128 0.74 -5.34 -8.75
C VAL A 128 1.52 -6.41 -7.99
N ALA A 129 0.92 -7.09 -7.01
CA ALA A 129 1.60 -8.13 -6.25
C ALA A 129 1.83 -9.36 -7.13
N SER A 130 0.80 -9.77 -7.88
CA SER A 130 0.88 -10.84 -8.88
C SER A 130 1.95 -10.56 -9.93
N ALA A 131 1.97 -9.34 -10.51
CA ALA A 131 2.99 -8.98 -11.49
C ALA A 131 4.41 -8.94 -10.92
N LEU A 132 4.59 -8.56 -9.64
CA LEU A 132 5.89 -8.57 -8.99
C LEU A 132 6.34 -10.00 -8.66
N ALA A 133 5.44 -10.84 -8.15
CA ALA A 133 5.70 -12.25 -7.88
C ALA A 133 6.07 -12.97 -9.18
N GLU A 134 5.28 -12.83 -10.24
CA GLU A 134 5.60 -13.42 -11.56
C GLU A 134 6.99 -12.97 -12.07
N PHE A 135 7.31 -11.68 -11.93
CA PHE A 135 8.58 -11.16 -12.43
C PHE A 135 9.79 -11.61 -11.61
N PHE A 136 9.66 -11.73 -10.29
CA PHE A 136 10.78 -12.04 -9.39
C PHE A 136 10.81 -13.50 -8.91
N ALA A 137 9.81 -14.32 -9.22
CA ALA A 137 9.74 -15.73 -8.83
C ALA A 137 10.98 -16.50 -9.28
N ASP A 138 11.35 -16.41 -10.55
CA ASP A 138 12.47 -17.18 -11.09
C ASP A 138 13.83 -16.68 -10.58
N THR A 139 13.91 -15.41 -10.23
CA THR A 139 15.20 -14.73 -9.98
C THR A 139 15.51 -14.60 -8.50
N LEU A 140 14.51 -14.26 -7.68
CA LEU A 140 14.65 -14.03 -6.25
C LEU A 140 13.91 -15.08 -5.43
N GLY A 141 13.14 -15.98 -6.06
CA GLY A 141 12.30 -16.94 -5.37
C GLY A 141 11.09 -16.31 -4.67
N LEU A 142 10.74 -15.06 -5.01
CA LEU A 142 9.67 -14.33 -4.35
C LEU A 142 8.30 -14.74 -4.86
N ASP A 143 7.43 -15.19 -3.96
CA ASP A 143 6.05 -15.54 -4.29
C ASP A 143 5.06 -14.39 -3.96
N TYR A 144 3.78 -14.62 -4.27
CA TYR A 144 2.72 -13.64 -4.05
C TYR A 144 2.53 -13.34 -2.56
N ASP A 145 2.60 -14.36 -1.72
CA ASP A 145 2.35 -14.26 -0.28
C ASP A 145 3.45 -13.46 0.42
N GLU A 146 4.70 -13.61 0.00
CA GLU A 146 5.82 -12.80 0.50
C GLU A 146 5.65 -11.32 0.11
N ILE A 147 5.29 -11.04 -1.15
CA ILE A 147 5.05 -9.67 -1.62
C ILE A 147 3.87 -9.01 -0.87
N MET A 148 2.79 -9.77 -0.64
CA MET A 148 1.65 -9.29 0.13
C MET A 148 1.98 -9.12 1.61
N GLY A 149 2.76 -10.03 2.20
CA GLY A 149 3.26 -9.90 3.57
C GLY A 149 4.04 -8.60 3.79
N TYR A 150 4.92 -8.23 2.86
CA TYR A 150 5.59 -6.93 2.91
C TYR A 150 4.62 -5.74 2.81
N HIS A 151 3.57 -5.87 2.00
CA HIS A 151 2.57 -4.83 1.83
C HIS A 151 1.71 -4.64 3.08
N GLU A 152 1.27 -5.72 3.70
CA GLU A 152 0.54 -5.74 4.97
C GLU A 152 1.36 -5.16 6.13
N ASP A 153 2.68 -5.31 6.04
CA ASP A 153 3.65 -4.66 6.92
C ASP A 153 3.73 -3.12 6.76
N GLY A 154 2.92 -2.55 5.86
CA GLY A 154 2.80 -1.13 5.60
C GLY A 154 3.72 -0.61 4.48
N MET A 155 4.39 -1.50 3.75
CA MET A 155 5.25 -1.10 2.63
C MET A 155 4.43 -0.93 1.35
N GLY A 156 4.47 0.25 0.76
CA GLY A 156 3.83 0.45 -0.56
C GLY A 156 4.52 -0.38 -1.65
N PHE A 157 3.76 -0.90 -2.62
CA PHE A 157 4.29 -1.72 -3.73
C PHE A 157 5.46 -1.09 -4.49
N GLY A 158 5.49 0.23 -4.64
CA GLY A 158 6.60 0.93 -5.30
C GLY A 158 7.92 0.84 -4.51
N VAL A 159 7.86 0.68 -3.18
CA VAL A 159 9.02 0.43 -2.33
C VAL A 159 9.45 -1.03 -2.43
N ILE A 160 8.49 -1.96 -2.38
CA ILE A 160 8.74 -3.40 -2.52
C ILE A 160 9.42 -3.69 -3.85
N ALA A 161 8.88 -3.17 -4.96
CA ALA A 161 9.48 -3.30 -6.29
C ALA A 161 10.92 -2.74 -6.36
N GLN A 162 11.18 -1.60 -5.71
CA GLN A 162 12.53 -1.02 -5.65
C GLN A 162 13.49 -1.89 -4.84
N ALA A 163 13.03 -2.46 -3.72
CA ALA A 163 13.84 -3.36 -2.90
C ALA A 163 14.18 -4.65 -3.66
N CYS A 164 13.20 -5.29 -4.29
CA CYS A 164 13.40 -6.49 -5.14
C CYS A 164 14.41 -6.20 -6.25
N TRP A 165 14.26 -5.06 -6.93
CA TRP A 165 15.21 -4.67 -7.98
C TRP A 165 16.62 -4.42 -7.46
N MET A 166 16.77 -3.78 -6.29
CA MET A 166 18.10 -3.57 -5.70
C MET A 166 18.72 -4.87 -5.22
N SER A 167 17.93 -5.78 -4.64
CA SER A 167 18.36 -7.14 -4.28
C SER A 167 18.89 -7.87 -5.52
N TYR A 168 18.11 -7.88 -6.61
CA TYR A 168 18.55 -8.45 -7.89
C TYR A 168 19.88 -7.86 -8.40
N MET A 169 20.07 -6.54 -8.28
CA MET A 169 21.29 -5.87 -8.72
C MET A 169 22.51 -6.11 -7.82
N LEU A 170 22.28 -6.31 -6.53
CA LEU A 170 23.33 -6.60 -5.53
C LEU A 170 23.70 -8.09 -5.50
N GLY A 171 22.84 -8.95 -6.07
CA GLY A 171 23.01 -10.40 -6.10
C GLY A 171 22.46 -11.07 -4.83
N ASP A 172 22.68 -12.38 -4.73
CA ASP A 172 22.07 -13.25 -3.71
C ASP A 172 22.53 -12.97 -2.27
N GLU A 173 23.53 -12.11 -2.08
CA GLU A 173 24.04 -11.73 -0.75
C GLU A 173 23.10 -10.79 0.01
N VAL A 174 22.25 -10.04 -0.70
CA VAL A 174 21.34 -9.06 -0.09
C VAL A 174 19.93 -9.32 -0.59
N THR A 175 19.06 -9.82 0.29
CA THR A 175 17.68 -10.16 -0.09
C THR A 175 16.78 -8.93 -0.10
N ALA A 176 15.62 -9.02 -0.77
CA ALA A 176 14.59 -7.98 -0.71
C ALA A 176 14.11 -7.75 0.73
N SER A 177 14.02 -8.82 1.53
CA SER A 177 13.66 -8.78 2.95
C SER A 177 14.63 -7.91 3.74
N ASP A 178 15.95 -8.14 3.60
CA ASP A 178 16.98 -7.37 4.32
C ASP A 178 16.89 -5.87 4.02
N ILE A 179 16.65 -5.54 2.74
CA ILE A 179 16.50 -4.16 2.28
C ILE A 179 15.24 -3.51 2.85
N LEU A 180 14.13 -4.25 2.92
CA LEU A 180 12.86 -3.75 3.45
C LEU A 180 12.93 -3.59 4.97
N GLU A 181 13.56 -4.52 5.68
CA GLU A 181 13.80 -4.41 7.12
C GLU A 181 14.70 -3.21 7.45
N ALA A 182 15.82 -3.06 6.73
CA ALA A 182 16.71 -1.90 6.84
C ALA A 182 15.98 -0.58 6.59
N LYS A 183 15.02 -0.57 5.65
CA LYS A 183 14.19 0.60 5.39
C LYS A 183 13.20 0.88 6.52
N LYS A 184 12.59 -0.16 7.10
CA LYS A 184 11.63 -0.07 8.21
C LYS A 184 12.33 0.42 9.49
N SER A 185 13.52 -0.09 9.76
CA SER A 185 14.35 0.30 10.91
C SER A 185 15.07 1.65 10.70
N GLY A 186 15.39 1.99 9.45
CA GLY A 186 16.23 3.12 9.09
C GLY A 186 17.73 2.84 9.22
N ASP A 187 18.13 1.60 9.49
CA ASP A 187 19.51 1.17 9.65
C ASP A 187 19.94 0.29 8.47
N PHE A 188 20.92 0.77 7.70
CA PHE A 188 21.49 0.09 6.52
C PHE A 188 22.90 -0.43 6.78
N SER A 189 23.36 -0.43 8.03
CA SER A 189 24.72 -0.84 8.38
C SER A 189 25.00 -2.33 8.14
N SER A 190 23.96 -3.16 8.02
CA SER A 190 24.05 -4.59 7.72
C SER A 190 24.27 -4.89 6.23
N ILE A 191 24.08 -3.90 5.34
CA ILE A 191 24.14 -4.11 3.89
C ILE A 191 25.41 -3.48 3.34
N GLU A 192 26.33 -4.33 2.86
CA GLU A 192 27.54 -3.88 2.18
C GLU A 192 27.20 -3.50 0.73
N LEU A 193 27.56 -2.27 0.34
CA LEU A 193 27.36 -1.81 -1.03
C LEU A 193 28.52 -2.27 -1.94
N PRO A 194 28.35 -2.28 -3.27
CA PRO A 194 29.40 -2.70 -4.20
C PRO A 194 30.67 -1.82 -4.18
N ASP A 195 30.57 -0.61 -3.63
CA ASP A 195 31.70 0.30 -3.41
C ASP A 195 32.42 0.04 -2.07
N GLY A 196 31.92 -0.90 -1.26
CA GLY A 196 32.41 -1.22 0.08
C GLY A 196 31.98 -0.21 1.16
N GLU A 197 31.15 0.78 0.81
CA GLU A 197 30.60 1.72 1.79
C GLU A 197 29.29 1.19 2.40
N THR A 198 28.91 1.73 3.56
CA THR A 198 27.61 1.48 4.18
C THR A 198 26.72 2.71 4.01
N ALA A 199 25.52 2.54 3.50
CA ALA A 199 24.56 3.64 3.40
C ALA A 199 24.11 4.11 4.80
N THR A 200 23.88 5.41 4.98
CA THR A 200 23.30 5.95 6.24
C THR A 200 21.79 6.17 6.16
N ASN A 201 21.22 6.11 4.96
CA ASN A 201 19.80 6.31 4.71
C ASN A 201 19.40 5.71 3.35
N TRP A 202 18.09 5.53 3.17
CA TRP A 202 17.49 4.98 1.96
C TRP A 202 17.91 5.69 0.67
N GLY A 203 18.09 7.02 0.70
CA GLY A 203 18.46 7.80 -0.47
C GLY A 203 19.90 7.51 -0.93
N GLN A 204 20.83 7.37 0.02
CA GLN A 204 22.20 6.96 -0.27
C GLN A 204 22.25 5.52 -0.75
N PHE A 205 21.52 4.62 -0.07
CA PHE A 205 21.43 3.20 -0.46
C PHE A 205 20.96 3.05 -1.90
N LYS A 206 19.83 3.68 -2.23
CA LYS A 206 19.28 3.67 -3.59
C LYS A 206 20.24 4.26 -4.62
N LYS A 207 20.94 5.34 -4.28
CA LYS A 207 21.89 5.97 -5.19
C LYS A 207 23.08 5.05 -5.45
N ALA A 208 23.61 4.39 -4.43
CA ALA A 208 24.75 3.48 -4.56
C ALA A 208 24.35 2.22 -5.33
N ALA A 209 23.27 1.54 -4.92
CA ALA A 209 22.76 0.33 -5.56
C ALA A 209 22.36 0.56 -7.04
N LEU A 210 21.77 1.73 -7.36
CA LEU A 210 21.33 2.08 -8.73
C LEU A 210 22.32 2.99 -9.48
N SER A 211 23.55 3.16 -8.99
CA SER A 211 24.56 4.00 -9.66
C SER A 211 25.09 3.37 -10.94
N ASN A 212 24.94 2.05 -11.10
CA ASN A 212 25.40 1.33 -12.28
C ASN A 212 24.51 1.68 -13.50
N ASP A 213 25.13 2.02 -14.63
CA ASP A 213 24.43 2.36 -15.89
C ASP A 213 23.48 1.25 -16.37
N LYS A 214 23.72 -0.01 -15.96
CA LYS A 214 22.82 -1.14 -16.20
C LYS A 214 21.53 -1.06 -15.36
N ALA A 215 21.61 -0.58 -14.13
CA ALA A 215 20.48 -0.52 -13.20
C ALA A 215 19.43 0.53 -13.59
N GLN A 216 19.85 1.63 -14.23
CA GLN A 216 18.97 2.76 -14.55
C GLN A 216 18.08 2.55 -15.77
N LYS A 217 18.47 1.67 -16.70
CA LYS A 217 17.79 1.54 -18.00
C LYS A 217 16.57 0.60 -17.97
N ASN A 218 16.47 -0.27 -16.96
CA ASN A 218 15.53 -1.39 -17.00
C ASN A 218 14.32 -1.25 -16.08
N LEU A 219 14.43 -0.60 -14.92
CA LEU A 219 13.30 -0.55 -13.96
C LEU A 219 12.02 0.04 -14.56
N GLY A 220 12.12 1.16 -15.29
CA GLY A 220 10.97 1.78 -15.94
C GLY A 220 10.39 0.95 -17.11
N ALA A 221 11.24 0.21 -17.82
CA ALA A 221 10.81 -0.67 -18.90
C ALA A 221 10.09 -1.92 -18.35
N ILE A 222 10.59 -2.47 -17.24
CA ILE A 222 10.02 -3.60 -16.51
C ILE A 222 8.64 -3.25 -15.98
N MET A 223 8.50 -2.13 -15.26
CA MET A 223 7.21 -1.69 -14.72
C MET A 223 6.16 -1.38 -15.80
N SER A 224 6.59 -1.18 -17.05
CA SER A 224 5.70 -0.97 -18.19
C SER A 224 5.38 -2.25 -18.97
N GLY A 225 5.86 -3.42 -18.52
CA GLY A 225 5.71 -4.70 -19.23
C GLY A 225 6.48 -4.75 -20.56
N ARG A 226 7.47 -3.88 -20.75
CA ARG A 226 8.23 -3.75 -22.02
C ARG A 226 9.60 -4.39 -21.97
N ALA A 227 10.07 -4.79 -20.79
CA ALA A 227 11.34 -5.48 -20.66
C ALA A 227 11.12 -6.98 -20.82
N GLY A 228 11.51 -7.54 -21.97
CA GLY A 228 11.73 -8.97 -22.08
C GLY A 228 13.01 -9.35 -21.34
N MET A 229 12.98 -10.44 -20.57
CA MET A 229 14.11 -10.91 -19.74
C MET A 229 15.31 -11.44 -20.54
N ASP A 230 15.26 -11.48 -21.87
CA ASP A 230 16.30 -12.07 -22.74
C ASP A 230 17.58 -11.22 -22.92
N GLN A 231 17.82 -10.19 -22.11
CA GLN A 231 18.94 -9.25 -22.33
C GLN A 231 20.29 -9.62 -21.71
N GLU A 232 20.48 -10.86 -21.23
CA GLU A 232 21.80 -11.31 -20.74
C GLU A 232 22.63 -12.11 -21.76
N GLN A 233 22.12 -12.44 -22.96
CA GLN A 233 22.92 -13.14 -23.99
C GLN A 233 23.20 -12.36 -25.29
N GLN A 234 22.73 -11.13 -25.44
CA GLN A 234 23.07 -10.29 -26.61
C GLN A 234 23.92 -9.08 -26.22
N GLN A 235 25.09 -9.30 -25.61
CA GLN A 235 26.08 -8.23 -25.52
C GLN A 235 27.53 -8.71 -25.67
N GLU A 236 27.81 -9.49 -26.71
CA GLU A 236 29.18 -9.63 -27.25
C GLU A 236 29.33 -9.41 -28.77
N THR A 237 28.25 -9.10 -29.50
CA THR A 237 28.35 -8.77 -30.94
C THR A 237 27.64 -7.47 -31.29
N ALA A 238 28.25 -6.34 -30.94
CA ALA A 238 27.98 -5.07 -31.61
C ALA A 238 29.20 -4.14 -31.58
N ALA A 239 30.37 -4.66 -31.96
CA ALA A 239 31.45 -3.84 -32.50
C ALA A 239 31.42 -3.94 -34.03
N THR A 240 31.11 -2.81 -34.69
CA THR A 240 31.35 -2.49 -36.11
C THR A 240 30.25 -2.83 -37.15
N ALA A 241 29.40 -1.83 -37.43
CA ALA A 241 28.95 -1.41 -38.78
C ALA A 241 28.14 -0.09 -38.63
N ASN A 242 28.77 1.08 -38.65
CA ASN A 242 29.04 1.95 -39.80
C ASN A 242 27.82 2.76 -40.34
N GLN A 243 28.04 4.07 -40.40
CA GLN A 243 27.45 5.11 -41.29
C GLN A 243 26.04 5.70 -41.06
N GLY A 244 26.07 7.02 -40.81
CA GLY A 244 24.93 7.94 -40.87
C GLY A 244 25.32 9.39 -40.53
N GLN A 245 26.24 9.99 -41.30
CA GLN A 245 26.62 11.40 -41.23
C GLN A 245 25.44 12.34 -41.50
N GLY A 246 25.35 13.44 -40.75
CA GLY A 246 24.38 14.52 -40.99
C GLY A 246 24.73 15.85 -40.33
N LYS A 247 25.94 16.37 -40.59
CA LYS A 247 26.39 17.70 -40.18
C LYS A 247 25.96 18.72 -41.25
N GLY A 248 24.97 19.56 -40.97
CA GLY A 248 24.50 20.62 -41.87
C GLY A 248 24.65 22.01 -41.26
N LYS A 249 25.70 22.75 -41.65
CA LYS A 249 25.95 24.16 -41.35
C LYS A 249 26.17 24.90 -42.68
N LYS A 250 25.62 26.12 -42.80
CA LYS A 250 25.64 27.08 -43.96
C LYS A 250 24.57 26.79 -45.04
N GLY A 251 23.96 27.76 -45.72
CA GLY A 251 24.18 29.21 -45.74
C GLY A 251 23.30 29.92 -46.79
N LYS A 252 23.32 31.24 -46.67
CA LYS A 252 22.89 32.38 -47.53
C LYS A 252 22.78 32.17 -49.07
N GLY A 253 21.71 32.72 -49.65
CA GLY A 253 21.54 33.20 -51.04
C GLY A 253 20.06 33.58 -51.31
N THR A 254 19.62 34.85 -51.33
CA THR A 254 19.60 35.87 -52.42
C THR A 254 18.82 35.51 -53.69
N SER A 255 17.60 36.06 -53.85
CA SER A 255 17.15 36.92 -54.98
C SER A 255 15.62 37.00 -55.02
N GLY A 256 15.06 38.21 -55.09
CA GLY A 256 13.62 38.45 -55.28
C GLY A 256 13.28 39.92 -55.13
N GLU A 257 13.38 40.65 -56.23
CA GLU A 257 13.08 42.08 -56.41
C GLU A 257 11.68 42.49 -55.94
N GLY A 258 11.60 43.67 -55.32
CA GLY A 258 10.35 44.35 -54.97
C GLY A 258 10.63 45.80 -54.59
N SER A 259 10.49 46.70 -55.57
CA SER A 259 10.83 48.12 -55.54
C SER A 259 9.89 48.98 -54.69
N GLY A 260 10.46 49.92 -53.91
CA GLY A 260 9.74 51.08 -53.35
C GLY A 260 10.54 51.87 -52.29
N PRO A 261 10.84 53.17 -52.48
CA PRO A 261 11.40 54.06 -51.46
C PRO A 261 10.42 55.21 -51.10
N PRO A 262 10.81 56.22 -50.29
CA PRO A 262 11.34 56.20 -48.92
C PRO A 262 10.59 57.21 -48.01
N ALA A 263 10.72 57.14 -46.67
CA ALA A 263 10.57 58.34 -45.81
C ALA A 263 11.04 58.09 -44.37
N GLY A 264 11.87 58.99 -43.84
CA GLY A 264 11.95 59.27 -42.40
C GLY A 264 13.29 58.96 -41.73
N SER A 265 14.13 59.99 -41.64
CA SER A 265 15.45 60.04 -40.98
C SER A 265 15.35 60.16 -39.42
N PRO A 266 16.39 60.58 -38.66
CA PRO A 266 17.07 59.73 -37.69
C PRO A 266 17.20 60.36 -36.28
N GLY A 267 17.85 59.64 -35.36
CA GLY A 267 18.44 60.20 -34.12
C GLY A 267 18.07 59.37 -32.90
N LYS A 268 18.93 59.15 -31.89
CA LYS A 268 20.12 59.88 -31.44
C LYS A 268 20.84 58.96 -30.43
N GLY A 269 22.18 59.04 -30.36
CA GLY A 269 22.99 58.32 -29.34
C GLY A 269 22.65 58.74 -27.91
N LYS A 270 23.26 58.21 -26.85
CA LYS A 270 24.68 57.95 -26.61
C LYS A 270 24.84 57.27 -25.24
N ASP A 271 25.95 56.53 -25.10
CA ASP A 271 26.85 56.40 -23.93
C ASP A 271 26.26 56.06 -22.54
N LYS A 272 26.55 54.86 -22.01
CA LYS A 272 27.71 54.47 -21.16
C LYS A 272 27.64 54.98 -19.71
N GLY A 273 27.57 54.04 -18.78
CA GLY A 273 27.89 54.22 -17.36
C GLY A 273 27.95 52.87 -16.65
N ASN A 274 29.16 52.37 -16.38
CA ASN A 274 29.42 51.35 -15.37
C ASN A 274 29.15 51.96 -14.00
N ASP A 275 28.51 51.25 -13.08
CA ASP A 275 28.94 51.31 -11.69
C ASP A 275 28.55 50.07 -10.90
N SER A 276 29.44 49.74 -9.97
CA SER A 276 29.46 48.50 -9.18
C SER A 276 28.71 48.73 -7.87
N GLY A 277 27.84 47.78 -7.48
CA GLY A 277 27.10 47.83 -6.21
C GLY A 277 26.99 46.44 -5.56
N PRO A 278 27.17 46.33 -4.23
CA PRO A 278 27.37 45.07 -3.47
C PRO A 278 26.10 44.21 -3.29
N PRO A 279 26.22 42.94 -2.80
CA PRO A 279 25.16 41.94 -2.91
C PRO A 279 23.99 42.21 -1.95
N ALA A 280 22.80 41.83 -2.41
CA ALA A 280 21.54 41.96 -1.68
C ALA A 280 21.50 41.03 -0.45
N GLU A 281 21.21 41.61 0.71
CA GLU A 281 20.68 40.91 1.89
C GLU A 281 19.26 40.36 1.61
N PRO A 282 18.87 39.25 2.27
CA PRO A 282 17.56 38.63 2.04
C PRO A 282 16.41 39.45 2.65
N PRO A 283 15.26 39.60 1.96
CA PRO A 283 14.12 40.32 2.50
C PRO A 283 13.41 39.53 3.61
N GLY A 284 13.21 40.21 4.72
CA GLY A 284 12.43 39.77 5.86
C GLY A 284 10.93 39.63 5.58
N LYS A 285 10.31 38.82 6.45
CA LYS A 285 8.89 38.61 6.65
C LYS A 285 8.07 39.89 6.62
N GLY A 286 6.93 39.83 5.93
CA GLY A 286 5.84 40.78 6.12
C GLY A 286 4.54 40.37 5.42
N LYS A 287 3.50 40.20 6.25
CA LYS A 287 2.13 40.75 6.11
C LYS A 287 0.94 39.82 5.81
N ASP A 288 0.11 39.74 6.86
CA ASP A 288 -1.26 40.24 6.95
C ASP A 288 -2.36 39.66 6.05
N LYS A 289 -3.20 38.83 6.69
CA LYS A 289 -4.67 38.80 6.59
C LYS A 289 -5.15 38.40 8.00
N GLY A 290 -6.10 39.01 8.68
CA GLY A 290 -7.11 40.01 8.39
C GLY A 290 -8.16 39.80 9.49
N GLU A 291 -8.47 40.84 10.27
CA GLU A 291 -9.45 40.81 11.35
C GLU A 291 -10.88 40.51 10.85
N SER A 292 -11.60 39.65 11.57
CA SER A 292 -13.04 39.84 11.78
C SER A 292 -13.40 39.38 13.21
N GLY A 293 -13.85 40.34 14.02
CA GLY A 293 -14.33 40.10 15.37
C GLY A 293 -15.75 39.55 15.42
N GLY A 294 -16.03 38.77 16.46
CA GLY A 294 -17.36 38.31 16.86
C GLY A 294 -17.26 37.65 18.24
N LYS A 295 -18.04 38.15 19.20
CA LYS A 295 -18.03 37.80 20.62
C LYS A 295 -18.41 36.33 20.91
N PRO A 296 -18.03 35.78 22.08
CA PRO A 296 -18.62 34.55 22.60
C PRO A 296 -19.94 34.82 23.34
N ASP A 297 -21.00 34.13 22.93
CA ASP A 297 -22.24 33.99 23.70
C ASP A 297 -22.11 32.84 24.70
N THR A 298 -22.33 33.18 25.97
CA THR A 298 -22.42 32.27 27.12
C THR A 298 -23.71 31.46 27.07
N PRO A 299 -23.71 30.13 27.30
CA PRO A 299 -24.93 29.42 27.70
C PRO A 299 -25.09 29.42 29.24
N PRO A 300 -26.32 29.63 29.74
CA PRO A 300 -26.60 29.77 31.17
C PRO A 300 -26.58 28.42 31.89
N GLY A 301 -26.06 28.44 33.12
CA GLY A 301 -26.18 27.33 34.05
C GLY A 301 -27.63 27.07 34.45
N GLN A 302 -27.97 25.80 34.60
CA GLN A 302 -29.25 25.36 35.14
C GLN A 302 -29.03 24.37 36.29
N ASP A 303 -29.29 24.92 37.47
CA ASP A 303 -29.94 24.40 38.66
C ASP A 303 -29.69 23.00 39.24
N LYS A 304 -29.59 23.07 40.57
CA LYS A 304 -29.58 21.99 41.55
C LYS A 304 -31.01 21.52 41.84
N GLY A 305 -31.18 20.21 41.96
CA GLY A 305 -32.31 19.53 42.62
C GLY A 305 -32.17 18.04 42.33
N GLY A 306 -31.88 17.16 43.29
CA GLY A 306 -32.69 16.90 44.48
C GLY A 306 -33.63 15.75 44.16
N GLY A 307 -33.31 14.52 44.60
CA GLY A 307 -34.18 13.37 44.32
C GLY A 307 -33.64 12.03 44.82
N SER A 308 -33.84 11.76 46.11
CA SER A 308 -33.86 10.42 46.68
C SER A 308 -34.78 9.48 45.91
N SER A 309 -34.37 8.24 45.67
CA SER A 309 -35.30 7.12 45.85
C SER A 309 -34.59 5.81 46.16
N LYS A 310 -35.01 5.24 47.30
CA LYS A 310 -34.84 3.85 47.71
C LYS A 310 -35.64 2.94 46.77
N GLY A 311 -35.11 1.76 46.48
CA GLY A 311 -35.90 0.68 45.90
C GLY A 311 -35.12 -0.63 45.90
N GLY A 312 -35.22 -1.40 46.98
CA GLY A 312 -34.75 -2.78 47.00
C GLY A 312 -35.72 -3.69 46.27
N SER A 313 -35.21 -4.80 45.75
CA SER A 313 -36.03 -5.99 45.51
C SER A 313 -35.21 -7.25 45.76
N LYS A 314 -35.63 -7.99 46.80
CA LYS A 314 -35.29 -9.39 47.02
C LYS A 314 -36.19 -10.23 46.10
N GLY A 315 -35.60 -11.10 45.30
CA GLY A 315 -36.31 -12.20 44.64
C GLY A 315 -35.68 -13.54 45.03
N LYS A 316 -36.23 -14.18 46.06
CA LYS A 316 -36.08 -15.63 46.32
C LYS A 316 -37.30 -16.33 45.72
N GLY A 317 -37.08 -17.47 45.08
CA GLY A 317 -38.09 -18.47 44.76
C GLY A 317 -37.55 -19.36 43.63
N LYS A 318 -37.56 -20.69 43.71
CA LYS A 318 -38.02 -21.61 44.74
C LYS A 318 -37.26 -22.92 44.54
#